data_AF-A0A9N8WJB1-F1
#
_entry.id   AF-A0A9N8WJB1-F1
#
_cell.length_a   1.000
_cell.length_b   1.000
_cell.length_c   1.000
_cell.angle_alpha   90.00
_cell.angle_beta   90.00
_cell.angle_gamma   90.00
#
_symmetry.space_group_name_H-M   'P 1'
#
loop_
_entity.id
_entity.type
_entity.pdbx_description
1 polymer ?
#
loop_
_entity_poly.entity_id
_entity_poly.type
_entity_poly.pdbx_seq_one_letter_code
_entity_poly.pdbx_strand_id
1 'polypeptide(L)'
;MSSRTSKLIVLLLLVTVLVLGPVACASENYTSTTTSYVPTRTYSGYSQATPTYNPGCIYPEYIGSIRYQPPDYVPDALKVPNGHKFKFLLYASGYQNYQCKGGAHGQPGNWTFVGPVANLINDIYHGSFGNACNQVVFHHLEKTKRVSGVAWSGIIPSDYSMVVANAVMTYPSPDGENNIPWLLAKAIYNSGDGVFSDVTFVYRTETYGGKAPPNEKCGTEFSDGYKYASPYEAQYWYYHKIEGIY
;
A
#
# COMPACT_ATOMS: atom_id res chain seq x y z
N MET A 1 -16.24 63.28 -80.21
CA MET A 1 -15.67 62.01 -80.72
C MET A 1 -14.16 62.18 -80.81
N SER A 2 -13.41 61.59 -79.88
CA SER A 2 -11.96 61.44 -79.98
C SER A 2 -11.54 60.20 -79.21
N SER A 3 -10.80 59.36 -79.93
CA SER A 3 -10.36 58.01 -79.58
C SER A 3 -9.22 58.05 -78.56
N ARG A 4 -9.28 57.20 -77.54
CA ARG A 4 -8.07 56.66 -76.90
C ARG A 4 -8.22 55.15 -76.67
N THR A 5 -7.19 54.48 -77.13
CA THR A 5 -6.91 53.05 -77.17
C THR A 5 -6.82 52.43 -75.77
N SER A 6 -7.20 51.16 -75.64
CA SER A 6 -6.81 50.31 -74.50
C SER A 6 -6.61 48.87 -74.97
N LYS A 7 -5.42 48.36 -74.67
CA LYS A 7 -4.84 47.10 -75.12
C LYS A 7 -5.39 45.91 -74.31
N LEU A 8 -5.63 44.81 -75.02
CA LEU A 8 -5.72 43.44 -74.51
C LEU A 8 -4.39 43.00 -73.89
N ILE A 9 -4.43 42.33 -72.74
CA ILE A 9 -3.45 41.31 -72.35
C ILE A 9 -4.22 40.14 -71.74
N VAL A 10 -4.14 38.99 -72.43
CA VAL A 10 -4.63 37.68 -71.99
C VAL A 10 -3.54 37.06 -71.11
N LEU A 11 -3.87 36.75 -69.86
CA LEU A 11 -2.94 36.18 -68.89
C LEU A 11 -2.94 34.65 -69.00
N LEU A 12 -1.87 34.08 -69.56
CA LEU A 12 -1.56 32.65 -69.49
C LEU A 12 -1.15 32.28 -68.05
N LEU A 13 -1.89 31.36 -67.43
CA LEU A 13 -1.50 30.73 -66.17
C LEU A 13 -0.48 29.62 -66.43
N LEU A 14 0.79 29.88 -66.09
CA LEU A 14 1.80 28.84 -65.89
C LEU A 14 1.57 28.20 -64.51
N VAL A 15 1.31 26.90 -64.49
CA VAL A 15 1.30 26.09 -63.26
C VAL A 15 2.72 25.58 -63.01
N THR A 16 3.43 26.21 -62.09
CA THR A 16 4.70 25.70 -61.56
C THR A 16 4.41 24.66 -60.48
N VAL A 17 4.77 23.41 -60.72
CA VAL A 17 4.76 22.35 -59.70
C VAL A 17 5.98 22.55 -58.81
N LEU A 18 5.76 23.03 -57.58
CA LEU A 18 6.80 23.09 -56.55
C LEU A 18 6.92 21.71 -55.90
N VAL A 19 8.00 20.99 -56.20
CA VAL A 19 8.36 19.76 -55.48
C VAL A 19 8.91 20.18 -54.12
N LEU A 20 8.10 20.02 -53.07
CA LEU A 20 8.54 20.18 -51.69
C LEU A 20 9.35 18.94 -51.30
N GLY A 21 10.67 19.10 -51.12
CA GLY A 21 11.51 18.12 -50.45
C GLY A 21 11.08 17.93 -48.98
N PRO A 22 11.47 16.82 -48.33
CA PRO A 22 11.06 16.54 -46.96
C PRO A 22 11.58 17.63 -46.03
N VAL A 23 10.65 18.28 -45.34
CA VAL A 23 10.92 19.17 -44.22
C VAL A 23 11.48 18.32 -43.10
N ALA A 24 12.76 18.49 -42.80
CA ALA A 24 13.34 18.00 -41.56
C ALA A 24 12.72 18.82 -40.42
N CYS A 25 11.64 18.32 -39.84
CA CYS A 25 11.21 18.76 -38.52
C CYS A 25 12.23 18.23 -37.51
N ALA A 26 13.05 19.13 -36.98
CA ALA A 26 13.83 18.86 -35.78
C ALA A 26 12.87 18.39 -34.69
N SER A 27 12.96 17.12 -34.28
CA SER A 27 12.32 16.69 -33.05
C SER A 27 13.11 17.36 -31.93
N GLU A 28 12.55 18.40 -31.33
CA GLU A 28 12.93 18.77 -29.97
C GLU A 28 12.77 17.50 -29.14
N ASN A 29 13.89 16.97 -28.67
CA ASN A 29 13.92 15.88 -27.72
C ASN A 29 13.29 16.42 -26.42
N TYR A 30 11.97 16.34 -26.33
CA TYR A 30 11.27 16.43 -25.06
C TYR A 30 11.58 15.12 -24.32
N THR A 31 12.76 15.08 -23.72
CA THR A 31 13.02 14.16 -22.62
C THR A 31 12.05 14.53 -21.51
N SER A 32 10.88 13.89 -21.53
CA SER A 32 10.02 13.83 -20.36
C SER A 32 10.80 13.07 -19.29
N THR A 33 11.60 13.81 -18.54
CA THR A 33 12.03 13.41 -17.22
C THR A 33 10.78 13.50 -16.36
N THR A 34 9.96 12.45 -16.42
CA THR A 34 8.96 12.20 -15.39
C THR A 34 9.74 11.87 -14.13
N THR A 35 10.16 12.90 -13.41
CA THR A 35 10.54 12.77 -12.01
C THR A 35 9.28 12.29 -11.30
N SER A 36 9.15 10.98 -11.10
CA SER A 36 8.12 10.40 -10.27
C SER A 36 8.30 11.01 -8.88
N TYR A 37 7.50 12.02 -8.56
CA TYR A 37 7.42 12.55 -7.21
C TYR A 37 6.74 11.47 -6.36
N VAL A 38 7.55 10.57 -5.80
CA VAL A 38 7.11 9.69 -4.72
C VAL A 38 7.35 10.48 -3.44
N PRO A 39 6.30 10.94 -2.73
CA PRO A 39 6.51 11.65 -1.47
C PRO A 39 7.24 10.71 -0.51
N THR A 40 8.45 11.09 -0.12
CA THR A 40 9.24 10.42 0.91
C THR A 40 8.53 10.61 2.26
N ARG A 41 7.58 9.73 2.57
CA ARG A 41 7.05 9.62 3.94
C ARG A 41 8.11 8.96 4.80
N THR A 42 8.75 9.76 5.64
CA THR A 42 9.59 9.29 6.74
C THR A 42 8.71 8.61 7.79
N TYR A 43 8.59 7.29 7.71
CA TYR A 43 7.99 6.50 8.77
C TYR A 43 8.94 6.41 9.96
N SER A 44 8.47 6.84 11.13
CA SER A 44 9.26 6.98 12.34
C SER A 44 9.96 5.67 12.73
N GLY A 45 11.30 5.68 12.71
CA GLY A 45 12.14 4.82 13.55
C GLY A 45 12.49 3.41 13.07
N TYR A 46 11.98 2.97 11.90
CA TYR A 46 12.41 1.75 11.20
C TYR A 46 12.62 2.08 9.71
N SER A 47 13.89 2.17 9.29
CA SER A 47 14.24 2.43 7.90
C SER A 47 14.12 1.14 7.07
N GLN A 48 12.91 0.71 6.74
CA GLN A 48 12.74 0.08 5.44
C GLN A 48 12.44 1.20 4.46
N ALA A 49 13.23 1.28 3.39
CA ALA A 49 13.01 2.22 2.31
C ALA A 49 11.55 2.08 1.86
N THR A 50 10.83 3.20 1.73
CA THR A 50 9.61 3.23 0.93
C THR A 50 9.92 2.50 -0.39
N PRO A 51 9.11 1.53 -0.84
CA PRO A 51 9.37 0.80 -2.07
C PRO A 51 9.67 1.79 -3.19
N THR A 52 10.94 1.89 -3.60
CA THR A 52 11.33 2.77 -4.68
C THR A 52 10.88 2.12 -5.96
N TYR A 53 10.12 2.85 -6.79
CA TYR A 53 9.72 2.39 -8.11
C TYR A 53 10.93 1.83 -8.87
N ASN A 54 10.86 0.56 -9.21
CA ASN A 54 11.87 -0.16 -9.97
C ASN A 54 11.37 -0.32 -11.40
N PRO A 55 11.94 0.39 -12.38
CA PRO A 55 11.48 0.35 -13.76
C PRO A 55 11.66 -1.03 -14.43
N GLY A 56 12.43 -1.94 -13.83
CA GLY A 56 12.56 -3.33 -14.29
C GLY A 56 11.48 -4.28 -13.75
N CYS A 57 10.60 -3.81 -12.86
CA CYS A 57 9.52 -4.62 -12.32
C CYS A 57 8.30 -4.64 -13.24
N ILE A 58 7.74 -5.84 -13.41
CA ILE A 58 6.34 -5.98 -13.82
C ILE A 58 5.52 -5.95 -12.53
N TYR A 59 4.88 -4.81 -12.26
CA TYR A 59 4.03 -4.64 -11.10
C TYR A 59 2.65 -5.26 -11.34
N PRO A 60 1.99 -5.81 -10.30
CA PRO A 60 0.58 -6.11 -10.36
C PRO A 60 -0.24 -4.89 -10.76
N GLU A 61 -1.21 -5.08 -11.64
CA GLU A 61 -2.07 -4.00 -12.13
C GLU A 61 -3.09 -3.53 -11.09
N TYR A 62 -3.44 -4.39 -10.13
CA TYR A 62 -4.45 -4.12 -9.12
C TYR A 62 -4.10 -4.74 -7.76
N ILE A 63 -4.73 -4.22 -6.70
CA ILE A 63 -4.64 -4.73 -5.33
C ILE A 63 -5.87 -5.59 -5.00
N GLY A 64 -5.64 -6.81 -4.51
CA GLY A 64 -6.64 -7.80 -4.12
C GLY A 64 -7.17 -8.63 -5.29
N SER A 65 -6.46 -9.67 -5.72
CA SER A 65 -6.96 -10.63 -6.73
C SER A 65 -8.02 -11.57 -6.18
N ILE A 66 -7.94 -11.90 -4.89
CA ILE A 66 -8.85 -12.83 -4.25
C ILE A 66 -10.02 -12.06 -3.66
N ARG A 67 -11.20 -12.22 -4.28
CA ARG A 67 -12.45 -11.49 -3.98
C ARG A 67 -13.53 -12.36 -3.34
N TYR A 68 -13.25 -13.63 -3.10
CA TYR A 68 -14.10 -14.53 -2.33
C TYR A 68 -13.53 -14.66 -0.92
N GLN A 69 -14.42 -14.66 0.07
CA GLN A 69 -14.02 -14.94 1.44
C GLN A 69 -13.64 -16.42 1.55
N PRO A 70 -12.46 -16.77 2.08
CA PRO A 70 -12.12 -18.14 2.38
C PRO A 70 -13.17 -18.78 3.30
N PRO A 71 -13.40 -20.10 3.20
CA PRO A 71 -14.33 -20.81 4.09
C PRO A 71 -13.79 -20.95 5.53
N ASP A 72 -12.78 -20.16 5.91
CA ASP A 72 -12.07 -20.29 7.18
C ASP A 72 -12.92 -19.82 8.35
N TYR A 73 -12.59 -20.37 9.51
CA TYR A 73 -13.25 -20.06 10.77
C TYR A 73 -13.03 -18.59 11.17
N VAL A 74 -14.12 -17.88 11.48
CA VAL A 74 -14.08 -16.55 12.10
C VAL A 74 -14.70 -16.66 13.50
N PRO A 75 -13.93 -16.44 14.59
CA PRO A 75 -14.48 -16.45 15.93
C PRO A 75 -15.63 -15.46 16.07
N ASP A 76 -16.65 -15.80 16.86
CA ASP A 76 -17.83 -14.94 17.08
C ASP A 76 -17.43 -13.53 17.54
N ALA A 77 -16.40 -13.41 18.38
CA ALA A 77 -15.87 -12.15 18.87
C ALA A 77 -15.27 -11.25 17.77
N LEU A 78 -14.88 -11.83 16.63
CA LEU A 78 -14.25 -11.13 15.50
C LEU A 78 -15.18 -11.01 14.28
N LYS A 79 -16.45 -11.41 14.41
CA LYS A 79 -17.45 -11.22 13.35
C LYS A 79 -17.57 -9.75 12.99
N VAL A 80 -17.50 -9.47 11.69
CA VAL A 80 -17.74 -8.13 11.16
C VAL A 80 -19.21 -7.77 11.40
N PRO A 81 -19.52 -6.55 11.88
CA PRO A 81 -20.90 -6.13 12.06
C PRO A 81 -21.74 -6.22 10.79
N ASN A 82 -23.03 -6.48 10.94
CA ASN A 82 -24.00 -6.47 9.85
C ASN A 82 -23.92 -5.18 9.00
N GLY A 83 -24.29 -5.29 7.73
CA GLY A 83 -24.21 -4.17 6.77
C GLY A 83 -22.83 -4.00 6.12
N HIS A 84 -21.92 -4.95 6.31
CA HIS A 84 -20.62 -5.00 5.66
C HIS A 84 -20.42 -6.37 4.99
N LYS A 85 -19.65 -6.41 3.90
CA LYS A 85 -19.32 -7.63 3.18
C LYS A 85 -17.83 -7.70 2.87
N PHE A 86 -17.33 -8.91 2.66
CA PHE A 86 -15.96 -9.16 2.24
C PHE A 86 -15.68 -8.47 0.90
N LYS A 87 -14.52 -7.82 0.80
CA LYS A 87 -14.08 -7.09 -0.38
C LYS A 87 -12.89 -7.76 -1.06
N PHE A 88 -11.86 -8.15 -0.30
CA PHE A 88 -10.69 -8.90 -0.77
C PHE A 88 -9.83 -9.36 0.40
N LEU A 89 -8.85 -10.21 0.14
CA LEU A 89 -7.77 -10.50 1.05
C LEU A 89 -6.39 -10.22 0.45
N LEU A 90 -5.40 -10.08 1.33
CA LEU A 90 -3.98 -10.01 1.01
C LEU A 90 -3.19 -10.84 2.02
N TYR A 91 -2.03 -11.33 1.60
CA TYR A 91 -1.07 -12.04 2.46
C TYR A 91 0.03 -11.09 2.88
N ALA A 92 0.47 -11.15 4.13
CA ALA A 92 1.50 -10.30 4.70
C ALA A 92 2.69 -11.12 5.20
N SER A 93 3.89 -10.56 5.03
CA SER A 93 5.12 -11.02 5.69
C SER A 93 5.95 -9.81 6.11
N GLY A 94 6.50 -9.85 7.32
CA GLY A 94 7.31 -8.78 7.87
C GLY A 94 7.56 -8.91 9.36
N TYR A 95 7.51 -7.80 10.08
CA TYR A 95 7.85 -7.73 11.50
C TYR A 95 6.80 -6.99 12.32
N GLN A 96 6.55 -7.49 13.53
CA GLN A 96 5.97 -6.73 14.62
C GLN A 96 7.12 -6.21 15.49
N ASN A 97 7.23 -4.90 15.60
CA ASN A 97 8.34 -4.28 16.29
C ASN A 97 7.98 -3.95 17.73
N TYR A 98 8.91 -4.24 18.64
CA TYR A 98 8.76 -3.99 20.06
C TYR A 98 9.99 -3.26 20.61
N GLN A 99 9.76 -2.43 21.63
CA GLN A 99 10.82 -1.82 22.42
C GLN A 99 10.77 -2.36 23.83
N CYS A 100 11.91 -2.87 24.30
CA CYS A 100 12.07 -3.27 25.69
C CYS A 100 12.06 -2.01 26.56
N LYS A 101 11.21 -2.02 27.58
CA LYS A 101 11.25 -1.09 28.71
C LYS A 101 11.70 -1.89 29.93
N GLY A 102 13.01 -1.91 30.17
CA GLY A 102 13.64 -2.67 31.25
C GLY A 102 13.23 -2.17 32.63
N GLY A 103 13.25 -3.04 33.62
CA GLY A 103 13.12 -2.65 35.02
C GLY A 103 14.39 -1.96 35.54
N ALA A 104 14.25 -1.24 36.65
CA ALA A 104 15.39 -0.61 37.31
C ALA A 104 16.43 -1.67 37.74
N HIS A 105 17.72 -1.31 37.73
CA HIS A 105 18.81 -2.16 38.24
C HIS A 105 18.85 -3.58 37.62
N GLY A 106 18.55 -3.71 36.33
CA GLY A 106 18.60 -4.99 35.61
C GLY A 106 17.45 -5.95 35.95
N GLN A 107 16.35 -5.44 36.52
CA GLN A 107 15.15 -6.23 36.76
C GLN A 107 14.34 -6.43 35.47
N PRO A 108 13.54 -7.51 35.38
CA PRO A 108 12.59 -7.72 34.30
C PRO A 108 11.69 -6.51 34.01
N GLY A 109 11.43 -6.30 32.74
CA GLY A 109 10.66 -5.19 32.21
C GLY A 109 9.41 -5.63 31.45
N ASN A 110 8.95 -4.77 30.54
CA ASN A 110 7.85 -5.05 29.63
C ASN A 110 8.20 -4.67 28.19
N TRP A 111 7.66 -5.43 27.23
CA TRP A 111 7.72 -5.06 25.83
C TRP A 111 6.60 -4.11 25.45
N THR A 112 6.95 -2.99 24.82
CA THR A 112 5.98 -2.05 24.25
C THR A 112 5.91 -2.25 22.74
N PHE A 113 4.70 -2.40 22.19
CA PHE A 113 4.52 -2.47 20.75
C PHE A 113 4.84 -1.12 20.09
N VAL A 114 5.76 -1.15 19.13
CA VAL A 114 6.22 0.03 18.40
C VAL A 114 5.54 0.15 17.05
N GLY A 115 5.12 -0.94 16.42
CA GLY A 115 4.44 -0.89 15.13
C GLY A 115 4.74 -2.05 14.20
N PRO A 116 3.88 -2.30 13.20
CA PRO A 116 4.17 -3.27 12.16
C PRO A 116 5.09 -2.65 11.09
N VAL A 117 5.88 -3.51 10.44
CA VAL A 117 6.55 -3.22 9.16
C VAL A 117 6.42 -4.48 8.32
N ALA A 118 5.49 -4.48 7.36
CA ALA A 118 5.25 -5.66 6.53
C ALA A 118 4.89 -5.29 5.10
N ASN A 119 5.25 -6.17 4.17
CA ASN A 119 4.84 -6.09 2.78
C ASN A 119 3.73 -7.11 2.54
N LEU A 120 2.80 -6.72 1.69
CA LEU A 120 1.64 -7.53 1.35
C LEU A 120 1.63 -7.83 -0.15
N ILE A 121 1.19 -9.04 -0.48
CA ILE A 121 1.05 -9.55 -1.85
C ILE A 121 -0.38 -10.01 -2.10
N ASN A 122 -0.78 -10.02 -3.37
CA ASN A 122 -2.12 -10.44 -3.79
C ASN A 122 -2.40 -11.92 -3.54
N ASP A 123 -1.41 -12.77 -3.79
CA ASP A 123 -1.58 -14.22 -3.79
C ASP A 123 -0.23 -14.87 -3.44
N ILE A 124 -0.25 -15.82 -2.50
CA ILE A 124 0.94 -16.57 -2.07
C ILE A 124 1.35 -17.65 -3.07
N TYR A 125 0.45 -18.10 -3.95
CA TYR A 125 0.74 -19.11 -4.97
C TYR A 125 1.38 -18.54 -6.23
N HIS A 126 1.07 -17.28 -6.54
CA HIS A 126 1.56 -16.58 -7.74
C HIS A 126 2.50 -15.41 -7.42
N GLY A 127 2.58 -15.02 -6.15
CA GLY A 127 3.52 -14.06 -5.62
C GLY A 127 4.53 -14.72 -4.69
N SER A 128 5.63 -14.01 -4.43
CA SER A 128 6.66 -14.47 -3.51
C SER A 128 7.16 -13.29 -2.69
N PHE A 129 7.17 -13.48 -1.37
CA PHE A 129 7.85 -12.57 -0.46
C PHE A 129 9.36 -12.64 -0.71
N GLY A 130 9.99 -11.48 -0.87
CA GLY A 130 11.40 -11.36 -1.27
C GLY A 130 11.59 -10.78 -2.67
N ASN A 131 10.58 -10.86 -3.54
CA ASN A 131 10.52 -10.08 -4.76
C ASN A 131 9.71 -8.80 -4.54
N ALA A 132 10.38 -7.65 -4.51
CA ALA A 132 9.76 -6.34 -4.32
C ALA A 132 8.71 -6.02 -5.41
N CYS A 133 8.83 -6.59 -6.61
CA CYS A 133 7.86 -6.36 -7.69
C CYS A 133 6.47 -6.93 -7.39
N ASN A 134 6.38 -7.95 -6.53
CA ASN A 134 5.09 -8.58 -6.18
C ASN A 134 4.35 -7.84 -5.07
N GLN A 135 5.01 -6.88 -4.41
CA GLN A 135 4.47 -6.19 -3.25
C GLN A 135 3.47 -5.14 -3.73
N VAL A 136 2.25 -5.21 -3.20
CA VAL A 136 1.15 -4.33 -3.58
C VAL A 136 0.78 -3.34 -2.50
N VAL A 137 1.07 -3.68 -1.24
CA VAL A 137 0.71 -2.87 -0.07
C VAL A 137 1.84 -2.89 0.95
N PHE A 138 2.09 -1.73 1.56
CA PHE A 138 2.97 -1.60 2.72
C PHE A 138 2.13 -1.38 3.98
N HIS A 139 2.38 -2.17 5.02
CA HIS A 139 1.73 -2.09 6.32
C HIS A 139 2.65 -1.48 7.36
N HIS A 140 2.20 -0.39 7.97
CA HIS A 140 3.03 0.45 8.84
C HIS A 140 2.19 1.18 9.90
N LEU A 141 2.85 1.88 10.83
CA LEU A 141 2.16 2.90 11.64
C LEU A 141 1.93 4.17 10.84
N GLU A 142 0.73 4.73 10.97
CA GLU A 142 0.40 6.06 10.49
C GLU A 142 0.11 6.95 11.70
N LYS A 143 0.91 8.02 11.84
CA LYS A 143 0.78 8.98 12.93
C LYS A 143 0.91 10.39 12.39
N THR A 144 -0.23 11.07 12.27
CA THR A 144 -0.33 12.48 11.95
C THR A 144 -0.94 13.25 13.13
N LYS A 145 -1.11 14.57 12.97
CA LYS A 145 -1.86 15.36 13.96
C LYS A 145 -3.35 14.97 14.04
N ARG A 146 -3.90 14.28 13.03
CA ARG A 146 -5.35 14.00 12.91
C ARG A 146 -5.68 12.52 13.05
N VAL A 147 -4.75 11.65 12.73
CA VAL A 147 -4.97 10.20 12.62
C VAL A 147 -3.81 9.48 13.29
N SER A 148 -4.11 8.49 14.11
CA SER A 148 -3.12 7.60 14.74
C SER A 148 -3.66 6.17 14.74
N GLY A 149 -2.95 5.27 14.05
CA GLY A 149 -3.32 3.86 13.94
C GLY A 149 -2.34 3.06 13.08
N VAL A 150 -2.71 1.82 12.75
CA VAL A 150 -1.98 1.04 11.74
C VAL A 150 -2.59 1.28 10.37
N ALA A 151 -1.76 1.30 9.33
CA ALA A 151 -2.17 1.64 7.99
C ALA A 151 -1.76 0.58 6.97
N TRP A 152 -2.53 0.48 5.91
CA TRP A 152 -2.23 -0.29 4.70
C TRP A 152 -2.24 0.70 3.55
N SER A 153 -1.08 0.93 2.97
CA SER A 153 -0.86 1.86 1.86
C SER A 153 -0.60 1.09 0.58
N GLY A 154 -1.39 1.33 -0.47
CA GLY A 154 -1.10 0.88 -1.82
C GLY A 154 0.23 1.46 -2.31
N ILE A 155 1.03 0.62 -2.96
CA ILE A 155 2.37 0.99 -3.44
C ILE A 155 2.57 0.67 -4.93
N ILE A 156 1.50 0.32 -5.64
CA ILE A 156 1.55 0.08 -7.09
C ILE A 156 1.20 1.37 -7.86
N PRO A 157 1.72 1.56 -9.08
CA PRO A 157 1.48 2.78 -9.85
C PRO A 157 0.01 3.12 -10.11
N SER A 158 -0.86 2.11 -10.18
CA SER A 158 -2.30 2.26 -10.40
C SER A 158 -3.10 2.54 -9.13
N ASP A 159 -2.53 2.33 -7.94
CA ASP A 159 -3.26 2.46 -6.67
C ASP A 159 -2.33 2.82 -5.50
N TYR A 160 -2.41 4.09 -5.10
CA TYR A 160 -1.78 4.65 -3.89
C TYR A 160 -2.79 4.93 -2.76
N SER A 161 -3.98 4.33 -2.82
CA SER A 161 -4.97 4.50 -1.75
C SER A 161 -4.47 3.92 -0.44
N MET A 162 -5.03 4.41 0.68
CA MET A 162 -4.62 3.99 2.02
C MET A 162 -5.83 3.88 2.92
N VAL A 163 -5.82 2.90 3.82
CA VAL A 163 -6.72 2.82 4.97
C VAL A 163 -5.91 2.81 6.26
N VAL A 164 -6.34 3.57 7.25
CA VAL A 164 -5.85 3.54 8.63
C VAL A 164 -6.95 2.98 9.52
N ALA A 165 -6.62 2.02 10.38
CA ALA A 165 -7.57 1.38 11.28
C ALA A 165 -7.00 1.19 12.68
N ASN A 166 -7.90 1.03 13.65
CA ASN A 166 -7.57 0.64 15.02
C ASN A 166 -8.27 -0.66 15.39
N ALA A 167 -7.58 -1.52 16.14
CA ALA A 167 -8.17 -2.75 16.67
C ALA A 167 -9.38 -2.41 17.56
N VAL A 168 -10.51 -3.06 17.30
CA VAL A 168 -11.72 -2.95 18.12
C VAL A 168 -12.01 -4.23 18.88
N MET A 169 -11.52 -5.38 18.40
CA MET A 169 -11.62 -6.68 19.05
C MET A 169 -10.37 -7.51 18.76
N THR A 170 -9.98 -8.38 19.69
CA THR A 170 -8.90 -9.35 19.53
C THR A 170 -9.35 -10.74 19.98
N TYR A 171 -8.71 -11.77 19.43
CA TYR A 171 -8.90 -13.15 19.82
C TYR A 171 -7.54 -13.86 19.80
N PRO A 172 -7.19 -14.68 20.81
CA PRO A 172 -5.96 -15.47 20.78
C PRO A 172 -5.86 -16.26 19.47
N SER A 173 -4.69 -16.26 18.81
CA SER A 173 -4.50 -16.98 17.56
C SER A 173 -4.77 -18.49 17.77
N PRO A 174 -5.71 -19.08 17.03
CA PRO A 174 -5.92 -20.54 17.01
C PRO A 174 -4.71 -21.31 16.50
N ASP A 175 -3.82 -20.64 15.76
CA ASP A 175 -2.68 -21.23 15.05
C ASP A 175 -1.47 -21.48 15.98
N GLY A 176 -1.54 -21.01 17.24
CA GLY A 176 -0.53 -21.29 18.26
C GLY A 176 -0.25 -20.15 19.23
N GLU A 177 0.26 -20.52 20.40
CA GLU A 177 0.50 -19.59 21.51
C GLU A 177 1.63 -18.60 21.26
N ASN A 178 2.49 -18.80 20.26
CA ASN A 178 3.57 -17.87 19.93
C ASN A 178 3.17 -16.83 18.87
N ASN A 179 1.92 -16.85 18.43
CA ASN A 179 1.43 -16.00 17.36
C ASN A 179 0.70 -14.77 17.90
N ILE A 180 0.85 -13.62 17.23
CA ILE A 180 0.05 -12.43 17.58
C ILE A 180 -1.44 -12.72 17.47
N PRO A 181 -2.29 -12.06 18.28
CA PRO A 181 -3.73 -12.28 18.21
C PRO A 181 -4.30 -12.00 16.82
N TRP A 182 -5.30 -12.79 16.44
CA TRP A 182 -6.26 -12.38 15.42
C TRP A 182 -6.99 -11.13 15.91
N LEU A 183 -7.38 -10.24 15.00
CA LEU A 183 -8.07 -9.01 15.39
C LEU A 183 -9.02 -8.52 14.31
N LEU A 184 -10.06 -7.83 14.77
CA LEU A 184 -10.89 -6.99 13.92
C LEU A 184 -10.48 -5.53 14.16
N ALA A 185 -10.10 -4.84 13.10
CA ALA A 185 -9.79 -3.42 13.11
C ALA A 185 -10.86 -2.64 12.36
N LYS A 186 -11.28 -1.50 12.90
CA LYS A 186 -12.23 -0.58 12.27
C LYS A 186 -11.48 0.57 11.61
N ALA A 187 -11.78 0.83 10.34
CA ALA A 187 -11.23 1.95 9.61
C ALA A 187 -11.62 3.28 10.30
N ILE A 188 -10.65 4.16 10.45
CA ILE A 188 -10.81 5.50 11.03
C ILE A 188 -10.47 6.61 10.03
N TYR A 189 -9.78 6.25 8.95
CA TYR A 189 -9.41 7.17 7.89
C TYR A 189 -9.10 6.40 6.62
N ASN A 190 -9.56 6.92 5.49
CA ASN A 190 -9.29 6.39 4.16
C ASN A 190 -8.85 7.56 3.28
N SER A 191 -7.92 7.33 2.35
CA SER A 191 -7.49 8.34 1.39
C SER A 191 -7.17 7.75 0.04
N GLY A 192 -7.32 8.57 -1.01
CA GLY A 192 -7.21 8.15 -2.40
C GLY A 192 -8.46 7.42 -2.87
N ASP A 193 -8.58 7.28 -4.19
CA ASP A 193 -9.79 6.77 -4.85
C ASP A 193 -9.69 5.28 -5.25
N GLY A 194 -8.67 4.59 -4.74
CA GLY A 194 -8.36 3.19 -5.06
C GLY A 194 -9.10 2.17 -4.18
N VAL A 195 -8.53 0.96 -4.08
CA VAL A 195 -9.15 -0.20 -3.41
C VAL A 195 -9.52 0.08 -1.95
N PHE A 196 -8.76 0.94 -1.27
CA PHE A 196 -8.95 1.25 0.15
C PHE A 196 -9.95 2.37 0.41
N SER A 197 -10.48 3.05 -0.60
CA SER A 197 -11.34 4.24 -0.45
C SER A 197 -12.60 4.02 0.40
N ASP A 198 -13.19 2.82 0.34
CA ASP A 198 -14.45 2.45 1.01
C ASP A 198 -14.28 1.35 2.09
N VAL A 199 -13.03 1.00 2.43
CA VAL A 199 -12.76 -0.05 3.42
C VAL A 199 -13.23 0.41 4.78
N THR A 200 -14.00 -0.45 5.45
CA THR A 200 -14.66 -0.19 6.73
C THR A 200 -14.06 -1.00 7.88
N PHE A 201 -13.66 -2.24 7.59
CA PHE A 201 -13.03 -3.13 8.55
C PHE A 201 -11.89 -3.91 7.89
N VAL A 202 -10.88 -4.23 8.70
CA VAL A 202 -9.78 -5.12 8.35
C VAL A 202 -9.72 -6.22 9.40
N TYR A 203 -9.83 -7.47 8.98
CA TYR A 203 -9.71 -8.64 9.83
C TYR A 203 -8.34 -9.27 9.60
N ARG A 204 -7.52 -9.35 10.66
CA ARG A 204 -6.24 -10.05 10.65
C ARG A 204 -6.46 -11.46 11.18
N THR A 205 -6.05 -12.44 10.39
CA THR A 205 -6.21 -13.88 10.65
C THR A 205 -4.98 -14.65 10.20
N GLU A 206 -4.94 -15.97 10.45
CA GLU A 206 -3.88 -16.88 9.98
C GLU A 206 -2.48 -16.34 10.32
N THR A 207 -2.28 -16.03 11.61
CA THR A 207 -1.09 -15.34 12.09
C THR A 207 -0.04 -16.35 12.52
N TYR A 208 1.19 -16.16 12.07
CA TYR A 208 2.33 -16.99 12.46
C TYR A 208 3.44 -16.08 12.99
N GLY A 209 3.86 -16.28 14.24
CA GLY A 209 4.88 -15.47 14.91
C GLY A 209 4.42 -14.06 15.33
N GLY A 210 5.37 -13.15 15.42
CA GLY A 210 5.17 -11.74 15.74
C GLY A 210 5.01 -11.40 17.22
N LYS A 211 4.93 -12.37 18.14
CA LYS A 211 4.95 -12.04 19.58
C LYS A 211 6.32 -11.51 20.01
N ALA A 212 6.31 -10.61 20.99
CA ALA A 212 7.54 -10.23 21.68
C ALA A 212 8.12 -11.43 22.46
N PRO A 213 9.44 -11.43 22.75
CA PRO A 213 10.01 -12.36 23.71
C PRO A 213 9.32 -12.29 25.09
N PRO A 214 9.47 -13.31 25.95
CA PRO A 214 9.00 -13.25 27.33
C PRO A 214 9.47 -11.98 28.06
N ASN A 215 8.63 -11.43 28.93
CA ASN A 215 8.91 -10.18 29.65
C ASN A 215 10.13 -10.32 30.58
N GLU A 216 10.39 -11.52 31.09
CA GLU A 216 11.52 -11.86 31.96
C GLU A 216 12.87 -11.61 31.28
N LYS A 217 12.90 -11.61 29.93
CA LYS A 217 14.09 -11.33 29.13
C LYS A 217 14.32 -9.84 28.87
N CYS A 218 13.31 -8.99 29.02
CA CYS A 218 13.47 -7.55 28.85
C CYS A 218 14.07 -6.93 30.11
N GLY A 219 15.13 -6.13 29.99
CA GLY A 219 15.92 -5.57 31.09
C GLY A 219 17.03 -6.49 31.59
N THR A 220 17.02 -7.77 31.19
CA THR A 220 17.99 -8.80 31.61
C THR A 220 18.85 -9.27 30.44
N GLU A 221 18.25 -9.95 29.45
CA GLU A 221 18.88 -10.40 28.20
C GLU A 221 18.90 -9.28 27.16
N PHE A 222 17.79 -8.55 27.05
CA PHE A 222 17.65 -7.39 26.19
C PHE A 222 17.73 -6.12 27.04
N SER A 223 18.71 -5.26 26.76
CA SER A 223 18.88 -4.00 27.50
C SER A 223 17.64 -3.10 27.40
N ASP A 224 17.47 -2.19 28.37
CA ASP A 224 16.47 -1.14 28.26
C ASP A 224 16.63 -0.35 26.95
N GLY A 225 15.51 -0.04 26.29
CA GLY A 225 15.48 0.60 24.98
C GLY A 225 15.79 -0.32 23.78
N TYR A 226 16.12 -1.59 23.99
CA TYR A 226 16.39 -2.53 22.90
C TYR A 226 15.17 -2.69 21.98
N LYS A 227 15.40 -2.68 20.67
CA LYS A 227 14.38 -2.85 19.64
C LYS A 227 14.40 -4.28 19.10
N TYR A 228 13.32 -5.03 19.32
CA TYR A 228 13.16 -6.38 18.82
C TYR A 228 12.19 -6.40 17.62
N ALA A 229 12.65 -6.90 16.48
CA ALA A 229 11.83 -7.11 15.29
C ALA A 229 11.37 -8.56 15.26
N SER A 230 10.12 -8.82 15.69
CA SER A 230 9.57 -10.17 15.73
C SER A 230 8.97 -10.53 14.37
N PRO A 231 9.52 -11.52 13.65
CA PRO A 231 9.03 -11.89 12.32
C PRO A 231 7.60 -12.43 12.43
N TYR A 232 6.76 -12.08 11.45
CA TYR A 232 5.40 -12.59 11.39
C TYR A 232 4.87 -12.71 9.96
N GLU A 233 3.90 -13.60 9.81
CA GLU A 233 3.03 -13.72 8.65
C GLU A 233 1.57 -13.59 9.08
N ALA A 234 0.71 -13.13 8.17
CA ALA A 234 -0.73 -13.02 8.40
C ALA A 234 -1.51 -12.96 7.10
N GLN A 235 -2.82 -13.21 7.17
CA GLN A 235 -3.77 -12.73 6.19
C GLN A 235 -4.50 -11.49 6.69
N TYR A 236 -4.79 -10.58 5.77
CA TYR A 236 -5.65 -9.41 6.01
C TYR A 236 -6.85 -9.47 5.08
N TRP A 237 -8.04 -9.57 5.66
CA TRP A 237 -9.30 -9.56 4.94
C TRP A 237 -9.94 -8.18 5.09
N TYR A 238 -10.31 -7.57 3.98
CA TYR A 238 -10.85 -6.23 3.91
C TYR A 238 -12.34 -6.29 3.65
N TYR A 239 -13.10 -5.45 4.35
CA TYR A 239 -14.55 -5.39 4.26
C TYR A 239 -14.99 -3.96 3.93
N HIS A 240 -16.11 -3.85 3.22
CA HIS A 240 -16.74 -2.58 2.89
C HIS A 240 -18.23 -2.63 3.16
N LYS A 241 -18.86 -1.45 3.21
CA LYS A 241 -20.29 -1.35 3.46
C LYS A 241 -21.09 -1.97 2.31
N ILE A 242 -22.22 -2.60 2.63
CA ILE A 242 -23.20 -3.00 1.62
C ILE A 242 -23.97 -1.75 1.21
N GLU A 243 -23.85 -1.35 -0.06
CA GLU A 243 -24.65 -0.26 -0.60
C GLU A 243 -26.14 -0.66 -0.66
N GLY A 244 -27.03 0.26 -0.28
CA GLY A 244 -28.48 0.10 -0.45
C GLY A 244 -29.26 -0.53 0.71
N ILE A 245 -28.67 -0.71 1.90
CA ILE A 245 -29.42 -1.07 3.12
C ILE A 245 -29.53 0.19 3.99
N TYR A 246 -30.70 0.84 3.93
CA TYR A 246 -31.11 1.98 4.75
C TYR A 246 -31.85 1.52 6.00
#